data_AF-A0A562XEB8-F1
#
_entry.id   AF-A0A562XEB8-F1
#
_cell.length_a   1.000
_cell.length_b   1.000
_cell.length_c   1.000
_cell.angle_alpha   90.00
_cell.angle_beta   90.00
_cell.angle_gamma   90.00
#
_symmetry.space_group_name_H-M   'P 1'
#
loop_
_entity.id
_entity.type
_entity.pdbx_description
1 polymer ?
#
loop_
_entity_poly.entity_id
_entity_poly.type
_entity_poly.pdbx_seq_one_letter_code
_entity_poly.pdbx_strand_id
1 'polypeptide(L)'
;MISAKFKKGSYYIGALKYILSYENLCEIKLGFGKINGVYEYANFNVGVHDDGLEDSDKFRYCIDDETLGIISSDIIDKELLSERILTLRNSVLANKFTSFFLARVVEFKNDFIVSLDEKSITIADLNIKFG
;
A
#
# COMPACT_ATOMS: atom_id res chain seq x y z
N MET A 1 -1.15 5.18 -19.40
CA MET A 1 -0.08 4.88 -18.41
C MET A 1 0.23 6.16 -17.64
N ILE A 2 0.16 6.10 -16.30
CA ILE A 2 0.56 7.19 -15.41
C ILE A 2 1.70 6.71 -14.51
N SER A 3 2.63 7.59 -14.14
CA SER A 3 3.80 7.21 -13.34
C SER A 3 4.35 8.36 -12.51
N ALA A 4 4.93 8.05 -11.35
CA ALA A 4 5.69 9.00 -10.53
C ALA A 4 6.96 8.35 -9.96
N LYS A 5 7.95 9.19 -9.65
CA LYS A 5 9.18 8.77 -8.97
C LYS A 5 9.02 8.86 -7.47
N PHE A 6 9.51 7.84 -6.78
CA PHE A 6 9.55 7.74 -5.32
C PHE A 6 11.01 7.62 -4.87
N LYS A 7 11.28 8.10 -3.66
CA LYS A 7 12.61 8.00 -3.05
C LYS A 7 12.87 6.61 -2.51
N LYS A 8 14.14 6.22 -2.42
CA LYS A 8 14.52 5.01 -1.67
C LYS A 8 14.02 5.11 -0.22
N GLY A 9 13.69 3.97 0.38
CA GLY A 9 13.18 3.90 1.75
C GLY A 9 12.22 2.74 1.96
N SER A 10 11.57 2.74 3.12
CA SER A 10 10.58 1.73 3.48
C SER A 10 9.18 2.23 3.17
N TYR A 11 8.41 1.41 2.44
CA TYR A 11 7.09 1.77 1.96
C TYR A 11 6.07 0.71 2.30
N TYR A 12 4.94 1.13 2.85
CA TYR A 12 3.75 0.31 2.96
C TYR A 12 3.10 0.16 1.60
N ILE A 13 2.69 -1.07 1.25
CA ILE A 13 1.94 -1.40 0.04
C ILE A 13 0.70 -2.20 0.48
N GLY A 14 -0.49 -1.67 0.19
CA GLY A 14 -1.77 -2.23 0.62
C GLY A 14 -2.89 -1.20 0.60
N ALA A 15 -4.10 -1.57 1.05
CA ALA A 15 -5.18 -0.60 1.25
C ALA A 15 -4.76 0.42 2.33
N LEU A 16 -4.76 1.72 1.98
CA LEU A 16 -4.23 2.77 2.87
C LEU A 16 -5.10 2.98 4.11
N LYS A 17 -6.39 2.63 4.05
CA LYS A 17 -7.33 2.74 5.17
C LYS A 17 -6.92 1.98 6.42
N TYR A 18 -6.04 0.99 6.29
CA TYR A 18 -5.57 0.20 7.43
C TYR A 18 -4.54 0.95 8.29
N ILE A 19 -3.76 1.86 7.70
CA ILE A 19 -2.63 2.51 8.38
C ILE A 19 -2.82 4.00 8.60
N LEU A 20 -3.85 4.60 8.00
CA LEU A 20 -4.11 6.04 8.08
C LEU A 20 -5.25 6.38 9.06
N SER A 21 -5.10 7.52 9.74
CA SER A 21 -6.18 8.14 10.50
C SER A 21 -7.30 8.61 9.56
N TYR A 22 -8.48 8.89 10.11
CA TYR A 22 -9.60 9.43 9.33
C TYR A 22 -9.25 10.77 8.66
N GLU A 23 -8.53 11.64 9.36
CA GLU A 23 -8.08 12.94 8.84
C GLU A 23 -7.19 12.76 7.60
N ASN A 24 -6.17 11.89 7.70
CA ASN A 24 -5.29 11.59 6.57
C ASN A 24 -6.04 10.93 5.41
N LEU A 25 -7.05 10.10 5.68
CA LEU A 25 -7.86 9.48 4.64
C LEU A 25 -8.71 10.50 3.87
N CYS A 26 -9.17 11.58 4.50
CA CYS A 26 -9.89 12.65 3.81
C CYS A 26 -9.03 13.38 2.76
N GLU A 27 -7.70 13.32 2.88
CA GLU A 27 -6.76 13.89 1.90
C GLU A 27 -6.45 12.93 0.72
N ILE A 28 -6.75 11.64 0.86
CA ILE A 28 -6.46 10.64 -0.16
C ILE A 28 -7.41 10.79 -1.35
N LYS A 29 -6.81 10.79 -2.56
CA LYS A 29 -7.50 10.72 -3.84
C LYS A 29 -6.90 9.59 -4.68
N LEU A 30 -7.59 9.20 -5.75
CA LEU A 30 -7.00 8.30 -6.74
C LEU A 30 -5.86 9.00 -7.50
N GLY A 31 -4.81 8.26 -7.81
CA GLY A 31 -3.59 8.75 -8.44
C GLY A 31 -2.48 9.02 -7.43
N PHE A 32 -1.66 10.04 -7.71
CA PHE A 32 -0.50 10.41 -6.90
C PHE A 32 -0.80 11.66 -6.08
N GLY A 33 -0.27 11.74 -4.86
CA GLY A 33 -0.49 12.89 -3.99
C GLY A 33 0.49 12.97 -2.82
N LYS A 34 0.19 13.89 -1.91
CA LYS A 34 0.90 14.05 -0.62
C LYS A 34 -0.09 14.24 0.51
N ILE A 35 0.17 13.62 1.65
CA ILE A 35 -0.55 13.87 2.92
C ILE A 35 0.28 14.83 3.76
N ASN A 36 -0.35 15.87 4.32
CA ASN A 36 0.32 16.89 5.14
C ASN A 36 1.54 17.56 4.45
N GLY A 37 1.59 17.54 3.11
CA GLY A 37 2.73 18.04 2.32
C GLY A 37 4.03 17.21 2.43
N VAL A 38 4.06 16.16 3.26
CA VAL A 38 5.27 15.39 3.58
C VAL A 38 5.26 14.01 2.94
N TYR A 39 4.17 13.27 3.11
CA TYR A 39 4.14 11.84 2.74
C TYR A 39 3.59 11.65 1.33
N GLU A 40 4.51 11.40 0.39
CA GLU A 40 4.16 11.03 -0.98
C GLU A 40 3.46 9.67 -1.02
N TYR A 41 2.33 9.61 -1.73
CA TYR A 41 1.55 8.40 -1.92
C TYR A 41 1.16 8.20 -3.38
N ALA A 42 0.88 6.95 -3.72
CA ALA A 42 0.02 6.59 -4.85
C ALA A 42 -1.14 5.74 -4.33
N ASN A 43 -2.34 5.94 -4.87
CA ASN A 43 -3.51 5.15 -4.55
C ASN A 43 -4.29 4.87 -5.83
N PHE A 44 -4.47 3.61 -6.18
CA PHE A 44 -5.07 3.22 -7.45
C PHE A 44 -6.33 2.42 -7.22
N ASN A 45 -7.35 2.66 -8.04
CA ASN A 45 -8.50 1.77 -8.11
C ASN A 45 -8.08 0.54 -8.92
N VAL A 46 -8.20 -0.63 -8.30
CA VAL A 46 -7.86 -1.92 -8.88
C VAL A 46 -9.11 -2.80 -9.08
N GLY A 47 -10.29 -2.35 -8.65
CA GLY A 47 -11.53 -3.11 -8.68
C GLY A 47 -11.65 -4.15 -7.56
N VAL A 48 -12.75 -4.90 -7.58
CA VAL A 48 -13.04 -5.93 -6.57
C VAL A 48 -12.19 -7.18 -6.83
N HIS A 49 -11.45 -7.60 -5.82
CA HIS A 49 -10.64 -8.81 -5.86
C HIS A 49 -10.81 -9.60 -4.56
N ASP A 50 -11.83 -10.47 -4.51
CA ASP A 50 -12.17 -11.27 -3.32
C ASP A 50 -11.00 -12.16 -2.86
N ASP A 51 -10.23 -12.69 -3.81
CA ASP A 51 -9.03 -13.50 -3.55
C ASP A 51 -7.77 -12.65 -3.33
N GLY A 52 -7.89 -11.33 -3.33
CA GLY A 52 -6.77 -10.39 -3.27
C GLY A 52 -5.98 -10.26 -4.57
N LEU A 53 -4.89 -9.49 -4.51
CA LEU A 53 -3.96 -9.30 -5.63
C LEU A 53 -2.59 -9.86 -5.28
N GLU A 54 -1.97 -10.60 -6.22
CA GLU A 54 -0.64 -11.18 -6.04
C GLU A 54 0.42 -10.38 -6.81
N ASP A 55 1.54 -10.08 -6.15
CA ASP A 55 2.71 -9.53 -6.84
C ASP A 55 3.66 -10.62 -7.36
N SER A 56 4.67 -10.17 -8.11
CA SER A 56 5.74 -11.03 -8.62
C SER A 56 6.55 -11.76 -7.55
N ASP A 57 6.53 -11.33 -6.29
CA ASP A 57 7.20 -12.00 -5.16
C ASP A 57 6.31 -13.05 -4.48
N LYS A 58 5.08 -13.28 -5.00
CA LYS A 58 4.09 -14.18 -4.41
C LYS A 58 3.47 -13.68 -3.10
N PHE A 59 3.59 -12.39 -2.80
CA PHE A 59 2.81 -11.81 -1.72
C PHE A 59 1.41 -11.45 -2.22
N ARG A 60 0.41 -11.74 -1.40
CA ARG A 60 -1.00 -11.50 -1.70
C ARG A 60 -1.55 -10.39 -0.81
N TYR A 61 -2.01 -9.32 -1.43
CA TYR A 61 -2.63 -8.16 -0.79
C TYR A 61 -4.13 -8.41 -0.62
N CYS A 62 -4.65 -8.09 0.56
CA CYS A 62 -6.09 -8.02 0.79
C CYS A 62 -6.62 -6.71 0.19
N ILE A 63 -7.59 -6.82 -0.71
CA ILE A 63 -8.24 -5.69 -1.39
C ILE A 63 -9.72 -5.66 -0.99
N ASP A 64 -10.05 -4.87 0.03
CA ASP A 64 -11.39 -4.81 0.62
C ASP A 64 -12.03 -3.41 0.49
N ASP A 65 -11.42 -2.49 -0.27
CA ASP A 65 -11.98 -1.19 -0.66
C ASP A 65 -11.73 -0.84 -2.13
N GLU A 66 -11.45 -1.85 -2.97
CA GLU A 66 -11.11 -1.71 -4.39
C GLU A 66 -9.84 -0.89 -4.67
N THR A 67 -9.07 -0.54 -3.64
CA THR A 67 -7.85 0.27 -3.81
C THR A 67 -6.59 -0.45 -3.37
N LEU A 68 -5.51 -0.14 -4.08
CA LEU A 68 -4.16 -0.50 -3.68
C LEU A 68 -3.29 0.75 -3.68
N GLY A 69 -2.70 1.03 -2.53
CA GLY A 69 -1.84 2.19 -2.36
C GLY A 69 -0.43 1.84 -1.94
N ILE A 70 0.44 2.83 -2.11
CA ILE A 70 1.80 2.85 -1.62
C ILE A 70 2.09 4.19 -0.95
N ILE A 71 2.69 4.17 0.23
CA ILE A 71 3.09 5.36 1.00
C ILE A 71 4.29 5.01 1.89
N SER A 72 5.09 6.00 2.27
CA SER A 72 6.19 5.78 3.24
C SER A 72 5.66 5.09 4.49
N SER A 73 6.37 4.07 4.98
CA SER A 73 6.00 3.37 6.21
C SER A 73 6.18 4.22 7.47
N ASP A 74 6.87 5.36 7.38
CA ASP A 74 7.09 6.26 8.52
C ASP A 74 5.79 6.89 9.03
N ILE A 75 4.73 6.91 8.21
CA ILE A 75 3.40 7.39 8.61
C ILE A 75 2.65 6.38 9.52
N ILE A 76 3.14 5.13 9.62
CA ILE A 76 2.44 4.09 10.38
C ILE A 76 2.51 4.39 11.87
N ASP A 77 1.35 4.63 12.46
CA ASP A 77 1.18 4.77 13.90
C ASP A 77 0.81 3.42 14.53
N LYS A 78 1.67 2.93 15.44
CA LYS A 78 1.47 1.66 16.14
C LYS A 78 0.27 1.69 17.10
N GLU A 79 -0.06 2.84 17.67
CA GLU A 79 -1.22 2.99 18.54
C GLU A 79 -2.50 2.84 17.72
N LEU A 80 -2.59 3.53 16.58
CA LEU A 80 -3.69 3.38 15.63
C LEU A 80 -3.85 1.94 15.12
N LEU A 81 -2.75 1.27 14.76
CA LEU A 81 -2.81 -0.14 14.38
C LEU A 81 -3.36 -0.98 15.54
N SER A 82 -2.94 -0.69 16.76
CA SER A 82 -3.34 -1.42 17.94
C SER A 82 -4.85 -1.32 18.19
N GLU A 83 -5.42 -0.12 18.06
CA GLU A 83 -6.86 0.16 18.16
C GLU A 83 -7.66 -0.59 17.09
N ARG A 84 -7.10 -0.74 15.89
CA ARG A 84 -7.71 -1.47 14.77
C ARG A 84 -7.53 -2.98 14.84
N ILE A 85 -6.95 -3.51 15.92
CA ILE A 85 -6.61 -4.94 16.06
C ILE A 85 -5.63 -5.40 14.97
N LEU A 86 -4.79 -4.48 14.49
CA LEU A 86 -3.76 -4.73 13.51
C LEU A 86 -2.38 -4.72 14.16
N THR A 87 -1.43 -5.34 13.49
CA THR A 87 -0.03 -5.36 13.92
C THR A 87 0.88 -5.54 12.72
N LEU A 88 2.06 -4.94 12.80
CA LEU A 88 3.13 -5.15 11.83
C LEU A 88 4.12 -6.19 12.40
N ARG A 89 4.18 -7.37 11.80
CA ARG A 89 5.09 -8.47 12.19
C ARG A 89 5.96 -8.82 11.00
N ASN A 90 7.28 -8.74 11.14
CA ASN A 90 8.24 -9.05 10.07
C ASN A 90 7.90 -8.32 8.75
N SER A 91 7.62 -7.02 8.82
CA SER A 91 7.22 -6.19 7.68
C SER A 91 5.91 -6.60 7.00
N VAL A 92 5.07 -7.42 7.64
CA VAL A 92 3.74 -7.78 7.15
C VAL A 92 2.69 -7.21 8.09
N LEU A 93 1.69 -6.52 7.51
CA LEU A 93 0.51 -6.07 8.24
C LEU A 93 -0.47 -7.24 8.32
N ALA A 94 -0.89 -7.56 9.53
CA ALA A 94 -1.83 -8.63 9.79
C ALA A 94 -2.78 -8.25 10.92
N ASN A 95 -3.91 -8.96 11.01
CA ASN A 95 -4.71 -8.94 12.22
C ASN A 95 -3.90 -9.54 13.39
N LYS A 96 -4.05 -8.99 14.60
CA LYS A 96 -3.33 -9.47 15.79
C LYS A 96 -3.61 -10.95 16.11
N PHE A 97 -4.82 -11.42 15.81
CA PHE A 97 -5.33 -12.73 16.22
C PHE A 97 -5.39 -13.76 15.09
N THR A 98 -5.16 -13.36 13.84
CA THR A 98 -5.16 -14.28 12.70
C THR A 98 -3.81 -14.27 11.99
N SER A 99 -3.53 -15.33 11.24
CA SER A 99 -2.38 -15.40 10.33
C SER A 99 -2.69 -14.79 8.96
N PHE A 100 -3.80 -14.06 8.83
CA PHE A 100 -4.21 -13.47 7.56
C PHE A 100 -3.40 -12.20 7.28
N PHE A 101 -2.63 -12.23 6.20
CA PHE A 101 -1.83 -11.10 5.76
C PHE A 101 -2.69 -10.14 4.96
N LEU A 102 -2.61 -8.85 5.31
CA LEU A 102 -3.38 -7.80 4.67
C LEU A 102 -2.54 -7.03 3.65
N ALA A 103 -1.30 -6.72 4.03
CA ALA A 103 -0.42 -5.84 3.31
C ALA A 103 1.03 -6.06 3.77
N ARG A 104 2.00 -5.43 3.09
CA ARG A 104 3.42 -5.52 3.47
C ARG A 104 4.14 -4.18 3.40
N VAL A 105 5.22 -4.07 4.15
CA VAL A 105 6.22 -3.02 4.04
C VAL A 105 7.41 -3.57 3.26
N VAL A 106 7.86 -2.84 2.26
CA VAL A 106 8.98 -3.21 1.40
C VAL A 106 10.04 -2.12 1.47
N GLU A 107 11.30 -2.52 1.63
CA GLU A 107 12.45 -1.61 1.60
C GLU A 107 13.03 -1.53 0.19
N PHE A 108 13.00 -0.34 -0.40
CA PHE A 108 13.60 -0.04 -1.70
C PHE A 108 14.95 0.63 -1.51
N LYS A 109 16.02 0.00 -2.01
CA LYS A 109 17.41 0.48 -1.83
C LYS A 109 17.77 1.66 -2.74
N ASN A 110 17.01 1.85 -3.82
CA ASN A 110 17.20 2.89 -4.82
C ASN A 110 15.90 3.68 -5.02
N ASP A 111 16.03 4.92 -5.50
CA ASP A 111 14.87 5.67 -6.00
C ASP A 111 14.21 4.83 -7.12
N PHE A 112 12.88 4.80 -7.13
CA PHE A 112 12.12 3.90 -7.98
C PHE A 112 10.92 4.60 -8.63
N ILE A 113 10.28 3.90 -9.57
CA ILE A 113 9.08 4.38 -10.25
C ILE A 113 7.89 3.54 -9.80
N VAL A 114 6.78 4.22 -9.56
CA VAL A 114 5.46 3.60 -9.46
C VAL A 114 4.68 3.98 -10.71
N SER A 115 4.13 2.99 -11.40
CA SER A 115 3.31 3.20 -12.60
C SER A 115 2.06 2.34 -12.60
N LEU A 116 1.01 2.88 -13.20
CA LEU A 116 -0.25 2.20 -13.48
C LEU A 116 -0.48 2.21 -15.00
N ASP A 117 -0.74 1.03 -15.55
CA ASP A 117 -1.33 0.86 -16.88
C ASP A 117 -2.72 0.20 -16.78
N GLU A 118 -3.30 -0.19 -17.91
CA GLU A 118 -4.67 -0.74 -17.94
C GLU A 118 -4.83 -2.07 -17.20
N LYS A 119 -3.73 -2.81 -16.99
CA LYS A 119 -3.78 -4.19 -16.50
C LYS A 119 -2.80 -4.48 -15.37
N SER A 120 -2.01 -3.49 -14.95
CA SER A 120 -1.02 -3.69 -13.93
C SER A 120 -0.60 -2.43 -13.19
N ILE A 121 -0.18 -2.64 -11.94
CA ILE A 121 0.65 -1.72 -11.17
C ILE A 121 2.07 -2.27 -11.15
N THR A 122 3.03 -1.40 -11.45
CA THR A 122 4.45 -1.66 -11.25
C THR A 122 4.97 -0.76 -10.14
N ILE A 123 5.64 -1.35 -9.14
CA ILE A 123 6.30 -0.65 -8.02
C ILE A 123 7.75 -1.14 -8.00
N ALA A 124 8.66 -0.35 -8.56
CA ALA A 124 10.04 -0.80 -8.80
C ALA A 124 10.05 -2.14 -9.58
N ASP A 125 10.59 -3.20 -8.98
CA ASP A 125 10.65 -4.54 -9.57
C ASP A 125 9.38 -5.38 -9.30
N LEU A 126 8.46 -4.89 -8.46
CA LEU A 126 7.21 -5.56 -8.14
C LEU A 126 6.18 -5.32 -9.24
N ASN A 127 5.57 -6.39 -9.73
CA ASN A 127 4.52 -6.33 -10.72
C ASN A 127 3.25 -6.98 -10.19
N ILE A 128 2.15 -6.24 -10.21
CA ILE A 128 0.83 -6.66 -9.73
C ILE A 128 -0.10 -6.57 -10.93
N LYS A 129 -0.64 -7.71 -11.38
CA LYS A 129 -1.51 -7.78 -12.55
C LYS A 129 -2.97 -7.92 -12.14
N PHE A 130 -3.84 -7.23 -12.87
CA PHE A 130 -5.28 -7.37 -12.79
C PHE A 130 -5.74 -8.40 -13.83
N GLY A 131 -6.73 -9.23 -13.47
CA GLY A 131 -7.32 -10.26 -14.33
C GLY A 131 -8.26 -9.70 -15.38
#